data_AF-A0A956IQG2-F1
#
_entry.id   AF-A0A956IQG2-F1
#
_cell.length_a   1.000
_cell.length_b   1.000
_cell.length_c   1.000
_cell.angle_alpha   90.00
_cell.angle_beta   90.00
_cell.angle_gamma   90.00
#
_symmetry.space_group_name_H-M   'P 1'
#
loop_
_entity.id
_entity.type
_entity.pdbx_description
1 polymer ?
#
loop_
_entity_poly.entity_id
_entity_poly.type
_entity_poly.pdbx_seq_one_letter_code
_entity_poly.pdbx_strand_id
1 'polypeptide(L)'
;GLFFSPRRTFRAFVRGRRSHSLYDQELQALLRRRVGDVADELGVDHPRAIEPADLPLFLAASLAGLVTGSAMLAVLIPVLPFALVGLNAKRRLTPTAG
;
A
#
# COMPACT_ATOMS: atom_id res chain seq x y z
N GLY A 1 -2.58 13.20 3.17
CA GLY A 1 -3.22 12.23 2.26
C GLY A 1 -4.72 12.41 2.32
N LEU A 2 -5.44 11.52 2.99
CA LEU A 2 -6.91 11.59 3.09
C LEU A 2 -7.43 12.75 3.94
N PHE A 3 -6.87 12.96 5.13
CA PHE A 3 -7.35 13.99 6.07
C PHE A 3 -6.91 15.42 5.72
N PHE A 4 -5.78 15.57 5.01
CA PHE A 4 -5.23 16.88 4.61
C PHE A 4 -5.53 17.27 3.17
N SER A 5 -5.84 16.30 2.29
CA SER A 5 -6.16 16.56 0.88
C SER A 5 -7.05 15.45 0.30
N PRO A 6 -8.30 15.33 0.78
CA PRO A 6 -9.19 14.22 0.42
C PRO A 6 -9.44 14.15 -1.09
N ARG A 7 -9.59 15.30 -1.76
CA ARG A 7 -9.77 15.35 -3.22
C ARG A 7 -8.59 14.78 -3.99
N ARG A 8 -7.35 15.02 -3.52
CA ARG A 8 -6.14 14.49 -4.15
C ARG A 8 -6.00 12.98 -3.92
N THR A 9 -6.31 12.51 -2.72
CA THR A 9 -6.31 11.07 -2.41
C THR A 9 -7.39 10.32 -3.17
N PHE A 10 -8.60 10.87 -3.25
CA PHE A 10 -9.68 10.30 -4.05
C PHE A 10 -9.33 10.23 -5.54
N ARG A 11 -8.79 11.31 -6.12
CA ARG A 11 -8.29 11.30 -7.52
C ARG A 11 -7.20 10.25 -7.73
N ALA A 12 -6.26 10.10 -6.79
CA ALA A 12 -5.22 9.09 -6.88
C ALA A 12 -5.78 7.66 -6.80
N PHE A 13 -6.81 7.43 -5.97
CA PHE A 13 -7.52 6.14 -5.90
C PHE A 13 -8.24 5.80 -7.20
N VAL A 14 -9.00 6.75 -7.77
CA VAL A 14 -9.68 6.56 -9.06
C VAL A 14 -8.67 6.27 -10.16
N ARG A 15 -7.56 7.01 -10.19
CA ARG A 15 -6.46 6.77 -11.14
C ARG A 15 -5.88 5.36 -10.99
N GLY A 16 -5.56 4.94 -9.76
CA GLY A 16 -4.96 3.62 -9.51
C GLY A 16 -5.90 2.44 -9.77
N ARG A 17 -7.20 2.58 -9.52
CA ARG A 17 -8.21 1.54 -9.83
C ARG A 17 -8.38 1.30 -11.32
N ARG A 18 -8.20 2.34 -12.13
CA ARG A 18 -8.47 2.34 -13.57
C ARG A 18 -7.21 2.13 -14.40
N SER A 19 -6.03 2.18 -13.79
CA SER A 19 -4.76 1.80 -14.42
C SER A 19 -4.60 0.29 -14.45
N HIS A 20 -4.02 -0.22 -15.53
CA HIS A 20 -3.62 -1.62 -15.59
C HIS A 20 -2.41 -1.91 -14.69
N SER A 21 -2.28 -3.17 -14.31
CA SER A 21 -1.18 -3.68 -13.48
C SER A 21 0.00 -4.11 -14.34
N LEU A 22 1.22 -3.86 -13.85
CA LEU A 22 2.46 -4.43 -14.40
C LEU A 22 2.77 -5.83 -13.85
N TYR A 23 2.06 -6.27 -12.81
CA TYR A 23 2.15 -7.65 -12.33
C TYR A 23 1.75 -8.60 -13.46
N ASP A 24 2.51 -9.69 -13.61
CA ASP A 24 2.43 -10.69 -14.70
C ASP A 24 3.16 -10.31 -16.02
N GLN A 25 3.84 -9.17 -16.07
CA GLN A 25 4.70 -8.84 -17.20
C GLN A 25 6.17 -9.21 -16.96
N GLU A 26 6.84 -9.70 -18.01
CA GLU A 26 8.26 -10.03 -17.95
C GLU A 26 9.10 -8.75 -17.74
N LEU A 27 9.70 -8.63 -16.55
CA LEU A 27 10.46 -7.45 -16.15
C LEU A 27 11.57 -7.08 -17.14
N GLN A 28 12.26 -8.08 -17.69
CA GLN A 28 13.36 -7.85 -18.63
C GLN A 28 12.88 -7.33 -19.98
N ALA A 29 11.69 -7.74 -20.42
CA ALA A 29 11.06 -7.21 -21.63
C ALA A 29 10.62 -5.75 -21.41
N LEU A 30 10.07 -5.44 -20.23
CA LEU A 30 9.65 -4.09 -19.87
C LEU A 30 10.80 -3.07 -19.85
N LEU A 31 11.98 -3.46 -19.36
CA LEU A 31 13.16 -2.58 -19.31
C LEU A 31 13.68 -2.15 -20.69
N ARG A 32 13.29 -2.86 -21.76
CA ARG A 32 13.63 -2.52 -23.14
C ARG A 32 12.64 -1.54 -23.78
N ARG A 33 11.52 -1.27 -23.12
CA ARG A 33 10.46 -0.38 -23.61
C ARG A 33 10.66 1.04 -23.05
N ARG A 34 10.13 2.04 -23.76
CA ARG A 34 10.12 3.41 -23.23
C ARG A 34 9.01 3.56 -22.19
N VAL A 35 9.29 4.36 -21.16
CA VAL A 35 8.35 4.62 -20.07
C VAL A 35 7.03 5.22 -20.59
N GLY A 36 7.07 6.13 -21.56
CA GLY A 36 5.87 6.74 -22.15
C GLY A 36 4.97 5.70 -22.84
N ASP A 37 5.55 4.82 -23.65
CA ASP A 37 4.79 3.77 -24.36
C ASP A 37 4.09 2.82 -23.37
N VAL A 38 4.73 2.53 -22.23
CA VAL A 38 4.15 1.71 -21.16
C VAL A 38 3.12 2.50 -20.35
N ALA A 39 3.36 3.78 -20.07
CA ALA A 39 2.43 4.62 -19.32
C ALA A 39 1.10 4.86 -20.06
N ASP A 40 1.16 5.01 -21.38
CA ASP A 40 -0.01 5.11 -22.26
C ASP A 40 -0.78 3.78 -22.29
N GLU A 41 -0.10 2.64 -22.44
CA GLU A 41 -0.72 1.32 -22.41
C GLU A 41 -1.43 1.05 -21.07
N LEU A 42 -0.79 1.42 -19.96
CA LEU A 42 -1.37 1.26 -18.63
C LEU A 42 -2.47 2.29 -18.33
N GLY A 43 -2.62 3.31 -19.19
CA GLY A 43 -3.58 4.41 -19.04
C GLY A 43 -3.31 5.30 -17.83
N VAL A 44 -2.04 5.45 -17.43
CA VAL A 44 -1.62 6.20 -16.23
C VAL A 44 -1.59 7.71 -16.49
N ASP A 45 -1.24 8.11 -17.71
CA ASP A 45 -1.07 9.53 -18.10
C ASP A 45 -2.36 10.19 -18.62
N HIS A 46 -3.45 9.43 -18.75
CA HIS A 46 -4.73 9.97 -19.20
C HIS A 46 -5.61 10.41 -18.03
N PRO A 47 -5.96 11.71 -17.91
CA PRO A 47 -6.90 12.16 -16.91
C PRO A 47 -8.29 11.58 -17.20
N ARG A 48 -8.71 10.58 -16.42
CA ARG A 48 -10.04 9.97 -16.54
C ARG A 48 -11.08 10.75 -15.76
N ALA A 49 -12.29 10.82 -16.33
CA ALA A 49 -13.46 11.38 -15.65
C ALA A 49 -13.80 10.57 -14.39
N ILE A 50 -14.20 11.26 -13.34
CA ILE A 50 -14.66 10.67 -12.09
C ILE A 50 -16.11 10.26 -12.29
N GLU A 51 -16.43 9.00 -12.02
CA GLU A 51 -17.81 8.50 -12.05
C GLU A 51 -18.42 8.51 -10.64
N PRO A 52 -19.75 8.68 -10.52
CA PRO A 52 -20.43 8.65 -9.23
C PRO A 52 -20.28 7.30 -8.50
N ALA A 53 -20.06 6.21 -9.24
CA ALA A 53 -19.80 4.88 -8.70
C ALA A 53 -18.45 4.75 -7.98
N ASP A 54 -17.50 5.66 -8.22
CA ASP A 54 -16.17 5.60 -7.59
C ASP A 54 -16.22 5.96 -6.09
N LEU A 55 -17.23 6.72 -5.66
CA LEU A 55 -17.38 7.17 -4.27
C LEU A 55 -17.67 6.02 -3.28
N PRO A 56 -18.69 5.18 -3.47
CA PRO A 56 -18.93 4.05 -2.55
C PRO A 56 -17.76 3.07 -2.53
N LEU A 57 -17.08 2.86 -3.65
CA LEU A 57 -15.88 2.02 -3.73
C LEU A 57 -14.71 2.60 -2.92
N PHE A 58 -14.52 3.91 -2.96
CA PHE A 58 -13.50 4.58 -2.16
C PHE A 58 -13.79 4.49 -0.66
N LEU A 59 -15.06 4.65 -0.27
CA LEU A 59 -15.48 4.48 1.13
C LEU A 59 -15.29 3.05 1.60
N ALA A 60 -15.68 2.06 0.80
CA ALA A 60 -15.47 0.65 1.11
C ALA A 60 -13.97 0.31 1.25
N ALA A 61 -13.12 0.80 0.33
CA ALA A 61 -11.67 0.60 0.41
C ALA A 61 -11.06 1.28 1.65
N SER A 62 -11.53 2.49 1.99
CA SER A 62 -11.06 3.21 3.18
C SER A 62 -11.47 2.49 4.47
N LEU A 63 -12.70 1.98 4.54
CA LEU A 63 -13.18 1.17 5.66
C LEU A 63 -12.41 -0.14 5.76
N ALA A 64 -12.18 -0.83 4.65
CA ALA A 64 -11.39 -2.06 4.64
C ALA A 64 -9.96 -1.80 5.17
N GLY A 65 -9.29 -0.74 4.69
CA GLY A 65 -7.97 -0.36 5.19
C GLY A 65 -7.97 -0.01 6.68
N LEU A 66 -9.02 0.67 7.17
CA LEU A 66 -9.18 0.98 8.58
C LEU A 66 -9.36 -0.29 9.42
N VAL A 67 -10.18 -1.23 8.97
CA VAL A 67 -10.43 -2.51 9.65
C VAL A 67 -9.17 -3.36 9.66
N THR A 68 -8.52 -3.54 8.50
CA THR A 68 -7.28 -4.31 8.39
C THR A 68 -6.14 -3.69 9.20
N GLY A 69 -5.97 -2.37 9.13
CA GLY A 69 -4.97 -1.63 9.90
C GLY A 69 -5.21 -1.74 11.40
N SER A 70 -6.46 -1.56 11.85
CA SER A 70 -6.85 -1.71 13.25
C SER A 70 -6.63 -3.13 13.75
N ALA A 71 -7.00 -4.15 12.96
CA ALA A 71 -6.79 -5.56 13.30
C ALA A 71 -5.30 -5.87 13.42
N MET A 72 -4.47 -5.40 12.49
CA MET A 72 -3.01 -5.59 12.55
C MET A 72 -2.42 -4.91 13.78
N LEU A 73 -2.86 -3.69 14.11
CA LEU A 73 -2.41 -2.96 15.30
C LEU A 73 -2.84 -3.68 16.59
N ALA A 74 -4.07 -4.20 16.64
CA ALA A 74 -4.62 -4.94 17.76
C ALA A 74 -3.85 -6.25 18.03
N VAL A 75 -3.24 -6.85 17.00
CA VAL A 75 -2.34 -8.00 17.16
C VAL A 75 -0.93 -7.54 17.56
N LEU A 76 -0.41 -6.47 16.94
CA LEU A 76 0.96 -6.02 17.18
C LEU A 76 1.17 -5.48 18.60
N ILE A 77 0.21 -4.71 19.13
CA ILE A 77 0.31 -4.08 20.46
C ILE A 77 0.52 -5.13 21.57
N PRO A 78 -0.26 -6.22 21.66
CA PRO A 78 -0.03 -7.28 22.64
C PRO A 78 1.27 -8.05 22.40
N VAL A 79 1.69 -8.25 21.14
CA VAL A 79 2.91 -9.01 20.82
C VAL A 79 4.18 -8.23 21.20
N LEU A 80 4.16 -6.91 21.07
CA LEU A 80 5.30 -6.04 21.34
C LEU A 80 5.95 -6.24 22.72
N PRO A 81 5.22 -6.23 23.86
CA PRO A 81 5.84 -6.46 25.17
C PRO A 81 6.46 -7.86 25.28
N PHE A 82 5.85 -8.91 24.73
CA PHE A 82 6.44 -10.25 24.74
C PHE A 82 7.72 -10.32 23.91
N ALA A 83 7.74 -9.68 22.74
CA ALA A 83 8.93 -9.59 21.90
C ALA A 83 10.07 -8.83 22.60
N LEU A 84 9.77 -7.72 23.29
CA LEU A 84 10.74 -6.94 24.05
C LEU A 84 11.31 -7.74 25.24
N VAL A 85 10.47 -8.45 25.98
CA VAL A 85 10.91 -9.33 27.08
C VAL A 85 11.80 -10.46 26.55
N GLY A 86 11.39 -11.12 25.47
CA GLY A 86 12.18 -12.18 24.82
C GLY A 86 13.53 -11.69 24.31
N LEU A 87 13.59 -10.52 23.67
CA LEU A 87 14.83 -9.91 23.19
C LEU A 87 15.78 -9.57 24.35
N ASN A 88 15.24 -9.02 25.44
CA ASN A 88 16.02 -8.70 26.64
C ASN A 88 16.55 -9.96 27.34
N ALA A 89 15.75 -11.04 27.41
CA ALA A 89 16.19 -12.32 27.93
C ALA A 89 17.32 -12.93 27.08
N LYS A 90 17.18 -12.92 25.75
CA LYS A 90 18.21 -13.40 24.81
C LYS A 90 19.52 -12.62 24.94
N ARG A 91 19.46 -11.28 25.08
CA ARG A 91 20.65 -10.45 25.30
C ARG A 91 21.37 -10.78 26.61
N ARG A 92 20.64 -11.13 27.68
CA ARG A 92 21.24 -11.54 28.96
C ARG A 92 21.91 -12.92 28.88
N LEU A 93 21.40 -13.81 28.04
CA LEU A 93 21.93 -15.17 27.84
C LEU A 93 23.08 -15.25 26.85
N THR A 94 23.30 -14.20 26.05
CA THR A 94 24.45 -14.10 25.14
C THR A 94 25.40 -13.01 25.66
N PRO A 95 26.06 -13.21 26.82
CA PRO A 95 27.16 -12.33 27.19
C PRO A 95 28.21 -12.45 26.09
N THR A 96 28.55 -11.33 25.48
CA THR A 96 29.72 -11.19 24.61
C THR A 96 30.90 -11.85 25.30
N ALA A 97 31.37 -12.97 24.77
CA ALA A 97 32.70 -13.47 25.08
C ALA A 97 33.67 -12.31 24.83
N GLY A 98 34.46 -11.99 25.86
CA GLY A 98 35.42 -10.89 25.88
C GLY A 98 36.53 -11.02 24.85
#